data_AF-A0A350YAA6-F1
#
_entry.id   AF-A0A350YAA6-F1
#
_cell.length_a   1.000
_cell.length_b   1.000
_cell.length_c   1.000
_cell.angle_alpha   90.00
_cell.angle_beta   90.00
_cell.angle_gamma   90.00
#
_symmetry.space_group_name_H-M   'P 1'
#
loop_
_entity.id
_entity.type
_entity.pdbx_description
1 polymer ?
#
loop_
_entity_poly.entity_id
_entity_poly.type
_entity_poly.pdbx_seq_one_letter_code
_entity_poly.pdbx_strand_id
1 'polypeptide(L)'
;MDSLNLRTKVIAEINLVPQDKLEELYKFIHYFRLGVEISQASLNKTMQFAGCWNDMSDEIFDNFNEEISTRRQQAFLGRRSDEASLD
;
A
#
# COMPACT_ATOMS: atom_id res chain seq x y z
N MET A 1 -28.25 -11.85 8.85
CA MET A 1 -27.29 -12.89 9.31
C MET A 1 -26.71 -12.39 10.62
N ASP A 2 -27.24 -12.87 11.74
CA ASP A 2 -27.00 -12.27 13.05
C ASP A 2 -25.54 -12.42 13.49
N SER A 3 -24.88 -11.30 13.73
CA SER A 3 -23.47 -11.24 14.16
C SER A 3 -23.20 -12.03 15.46
N LEU A 4 -24.22 -12.15 16.33
CA LEU A 4 -24.20 -13.00 17.53
C LEU A 4 -24.03 -14.49 17.20
N ASN A 5 -24.61 -14.97 16.09
CA ASN A 5 -24.50 -16.36 15.67
C ASN A 5 -23.07 -16.67 15.18
N LEU A 6 -22.45 -15.74 14.48
CA LEU A 6 -21.09 -15.92 13.96
C LEU A 6 -20.05 -15.95 15.08
N ARG A 7 -20.14 -15.04 16.07
CA ARG A 7 -19.19 -15.02 17.19
C ARG A 7 -19.19 -16.32 17.98
N THR A 8 -20.37 -16.87 18.24
CA THR A 8 -20.52 -18.16 18.93
C THR A 8 -19.92 -19.31 18.14
N LYS A 9 -20.11 -19.33 16.81
CA LYS A 9 -19.49 -20.32 15.93
C LYS A 9 -17.96 -20.25 15.95
N VAL A 10 -17.40 -19.04 15.89
CA VAL A 10 -15.94 -18.83 15.94
C VAL A 10 -15.36 -19.33 17.26
N ILE A 11 -15.99 -19.02 18.39
CA ILE A 11 -15.53 -19.50 19.72
C ILE A 11 -15.61 -21.03 19.80
N ALA A 12 -16.68 -21.63 19.26
CA ALA A 12 -16.83 -23.09 19.25
C ALA A 12 -15.70 -23.77 18.47
N GLU A 13 -15.35 -23.26 17.29
CA GLU A 13 -14.23 -23.78 16.48
C GLU A 13 -12.88 -23.64 17.19
N ILE A 14 -12.62 -22.49 17.82
CA ILE A 14 -11.38 -22.25 18.58
C ILE A 14 -11.21 -23.29 19.69
N ASN A 15 -12.29 -23.67 20.37
CA ASN A 15 -12.25 -24.66 21.45
C ASN A 15 -11.95 -26.09 20.97
N LEU A 16 -12.12 -26.38 19.68
CA LEU A 16 -11.82 -27.68 19.08
C LEU A 16 -10.36 -27.80 18.62
N VAL A 17 -9.59 -26.71 18.66
CA VAL A 17 -8.21 -26.69 18.18
C VAL A 17 -7.29 -27.44 19.15
N PRO A 18 -6.42 -28.35 18.63
CA PRO A 18 -5.42 -29.03 19.44
C PRO A 18 -4.47 -28.08 20.18
N GLN A 19 -4.06 -28.47 21.39
CA GLN A 19 -3.23 -27.65 22.29
C GLN A 19 -1.94 -27.15 21.62
N ASP A 20 -1.29 -27.99 20.82
CA ASP A 20 -0.04 -27.71 20.11
C ASP A 20 -0.20 -26.65 18.99
N LYS A 21 -1.43 -26.33 18.60
CA LYS A 21 -1.77 -25.31 17.60
C LYS A 21 -2.29 -24.02 18.19
N LEU A 22 -2.51 -23.95 19.51
CA LEU A 22 -3.06 -22.77 20.16
C LEU A 22 -2.13 -21.56 20.07
N GLU A 23 -0.82 -21.75 20.08
CA GLU A 23 0.15 -20.64 19.94
C GLU A 23 0.06 -19.98 18.55
N GLU A 24 -0.05 -20.80 17.50
CA GLU A 24 -0.20 -20.33 16.11
C GLU A 24 -1.55 -19.61 15.93
N LEU A 25 -2.63 -20.19 16.46
CA LEU A 25 -3.96 -19.59 16.45
C LEU A 25 -3.99 -18.26 17.21
N TYR A 26 -3.32 -18.18 18.37
CA TYR A 26 -3.22 -16.95 19.14
C TYR A 26 -2.52 -15.85 18.32
N LYS A 27 -1.37 -16.15 17.70
CA LYS A 27 -0.65 -15.19 16.84
C LYS A 27 -1.54 -14.68 15.70
N PHE A 28 -2.30 -15.58 15.08
CA PHE A 28 -3.24 -15.23 14.01
C PHE A 28 -4.36 -14.30 14.49
N ILE A 29 -5.08 -14.67 15.57
CA ILE A 29 -6.14 -13.84 16.14
C ILE A 29 -5.58 -12.48 16.60
N HIS A 30 -4.39 -12.48 17.21
CA HIS A 30 -3.72 -11.29 17.68
C HIS A 30 -3.35 -10.34 16.53
N TYR A 31 -2.91 -10.87 15.39
CA TYR A 31 -2.69 -10.11 14.16
C TYR A 31 -3.99 -9.44 13.67
N PHE A 32 -5.12 -10.16 13.67
CA PHE A 32 -6.40 -9.55 13.28
C PHE A 32 -6.84 -8.42 14.21
N ARG A 33 -6.53 -8.52 15.51
CA ARG A 33 -6.86 -7.48 16.48
C ARG A 33 -5.98 -6.24 16.37
N LEU A 34 -4.66 -6.40 16.27
CA LEU A 34 -3.70 -5.28 16.29
C LEU A 34 -3.10 -4.94 14.93
N GLY A 35 -2.78 -5.95 14.13
CA GLY A 35 -2.15 -5.79 12.82
C GLY A 35 -3.07 -5.16 11.77
N VAL A 36 -4.38 -5.39 11.86
CA VAL A 36 -5.37 -4.75 10.98
C VAL A 36 -5.48 -3.25 11.29
N GLU A 37 -5.53 -2.86 12.56
CA GLU A 37 -5.58 -1.44 12.95
C GLU A 37 -4.31 -0.68 12.51
N ILE A 38 -3.14 -1.29 12.71
CA ILE A 38 -1.86 -0.69 12.30
C ILE A 38 -1.76 -0.58 10.77
N SER A 39 -2.19 -1.61 10.03
CA SER A 39 -2.16 -1.58 8.56
C SER A 39 -3.14 -0.55 7.98
N GLN A 40 -4.35 -0.41 8.54
CA GLN A 40 -5.30 0.64 8.16
C GLN A 40 -4.77 2.05 8.44
N ALA A 41 -4.12 2.26 9.59
CA ALA A 41 -3.50 3.53 9.91
C ALA A 41 -2.37 3.89 8.93
N SER A 42 -1.57 2.90 8.51
CA SER A 42 -0.48 3.11 7.54
C SER A 42 -1.00 3.42 6.13
N LEU A 43 -2.05 2.74 5.67
CA LEU A 43 -2.70 3.01 4.37
C LEU A 43 -3.24 4.44 4.30
N ASN A 44 -3.96 4.89 5.34
CA ASN A 44 -4.48 6.25 5.42
C ASN A 44 -3.37 7.31 5.40
N LYS A 45 -2.24 7.04 6.06
CA LYS A 45 -1.09 7.96 6.12
C LYS A 45 -0.33 8.03 4.80
N THR A 46 -0.33 6.98 3.98
CA THR A 46 0.23 7.02 2.62
C THR A 46 -0.73 7.73 1.66
N MET A 47 -2.04 7.48 1.78
CA MET A 47 -3.09 8.10 0.96
C MET A 47 -3.27 9.60 1.21
N GLN A 48 -2.87 10.12 2.38
CA GLN A 48 -2.95 11.57 2.67
C GLN A 48 -2.12 12.42 1.68
N PHE A 49 -1.10 11.83 1.05
CA PHE A 49 -0.26 12.48 0.04
C PHE A 49 -0.76 12.25 -1.39
N ALA A 50 -1.70 11.32 -1.59
CA ALA A 50 -2.31 11.05 -2.90
C ALA A 50 -3.33 12.15 -3.31
N GLY A 51 -3.86 12.90 -2.34
CA GLY A 51 -4.78 14.02 -2.57
C GLY A 51 -4.14 15.25 -3.23
N CYS A 52 -2.80 15.35 -3.29
CA CYS A 52 -2.12 16.48 -3.95
C CYS A 52 -2.45 16.61 -5.45
N TRP A 53 -3.01 15.55 -6.05
CA TRP A 53 -3.46 15.54 -7.44
C TRP A 53 -4.97 15.73 -7.59
N ASN A 54 -5.77 15.59 -6.52
CA ASN A 54 -7.23 15.70 -6.60
C ASN A 54 -7.71 17.14 -6.84
N ASP A 55 -6.94 18.14 -6.39
CA ASP A 55 -7.25 19.56 -6.58
C ASP A 55 -6.62 20.13 -7.87
N MET A 56 -5.94 19.28 -8.66
CA MET A 56 -5.32 19.67 -9.93
C MET A 56 -6.34 19.49 -11.06
N SER A 57 -6.55 20.51 -11.88
CA SER A 57 -7.36 20.37 -13.09
C SER A 57 -6.62 19.53 -14.14
N ASP A 58 -7.38 18.87 -15.01
CA ASP A 58 -6.82 18.10 -16.14
C ASP A 58 -5.87 18.96 -16.99
N GLU A 59 -6.20 20.24 -17.19
CA GLU A 59 -5.34 21.20 -17.91
C GLU A 59 -3.97 21.41 -17.24
N ILE A 60 -3.95 21.59 -15.91
CA ILE A 60 -2.70 21.76 -15.16
C ILE A 60 -1.89 20.45 -15.18
N PHE A 61 -2.58 19.31 -15.09
CA PHE A 61 -1.96 17.99 -15.15
C PHE A 61 -1.32 17.71 -16.52
N ASP A 62 -2.02 18.01 -17.61
CA ASP A 62 -1.54 17.82 -18.98
C ASP A 62 -0.32 18.70 -19.27
N ASN A 63 -0.39 19.98 -18.89
CA ASN A 63 0.74 20.91 -19.04
C ASN A 63 1.96 20.45 -18.21
N PHE A 64 1.75 19.99 -16.97
CA PHE A 64 2.82 19.44 -16.14
C PHE A 64 3.44 18.17 -16.75
N ASN A 65 2.63 17.28 -17.32
CA ASN A 65 3.12 16.07 -17.99
C ASN A 65 3.95 16.39 -19.24
N GLU A 66 3.53 17.39 -20.02
CA GLU A 66 4.29 17.85 -21.19
C GLU A 66 5.65 18.44 -20.79
N GLU A 67 5.66 19.27 -19.73
CA GLU A 67 6.90 19.84 -19.17
C GLU A 67 7.86 18.75 -18.66
N ILE A 68 7.35 17.79 -17.88
CA ILE A 68 8.14 16.65 -17.36
C ILE A 68 8.69 15.80 -18.51
N SER A 69 7.87 15.52 -19.52
CA SER A 69 8.27 14.73 -20.70
C SER A 69 9.39 15.43 -21.45
N THR A 70 9.26 16.73 -21.68
CA THR A 70 10.27 17.57 -22.33
C THR A 70 11.58 17.57 -21.54
N ARG A 71 11.53 17.83 -20.23
CA ARG A 71 12.74 17.83 -19.37
C ARG A 71 13.44 16.47 -19.36
N ARG A 72 12.69 15.37 -19.30
CA ARG A 72 13.27 14.02 -19.35
C ARG A 72 13.96 13.79 -20.69
N GLN A 73 13.30 14.09 -21.80
CA GLN A 73 13.92 13.98 -23.12
C GLN A 73 15.23 14.77 -23.19
N GLN A 74 15.22 16.04 -22.75
CA GLN A 74 16.41 16.91 -22.77
C GLN A 74 17.53 16.43 -21.84
N ALA A 75 17.21 15.95 -20.63
CA ALA A 75 18.21 15.46 -19.67
C ALA A 75 19.01 14.25 -20.16
N PHE A 76 18.47 13.48 -21.10
CA PHE A 76 19.14 12.32 -21.70
C PHE A 76 19.79 12.59 -23.06
N LEU A 77 19.63 13.79 -23.64
CA LEU A 77 20.32 14.17 -24.89
C LEU A 77 21.82 14.38 -24.69
N GLY A 78 22.24 14.93 -23.54
CA GLY A 78 23.65 15.25 -23.27
C GLY A 78 24.51 14.09 -22.74
N ARG A 79 23.90 12.98 -22.29
CA ARG A 79 24.64 11.89 -21.64
C ARG A 79 25.37 10.96 -22.62
N ARG A 80 24.97 10.93 -23.89
CA ARG A 80 25.54 10.01 -24.89
C ARG A 80 26.88 10.47 -25.48
N SER A 81 27.24 11.74 -25.35
CA SER A 81 28.48 12.28 -25.93
C SER A 81 29.71 12.12 -25.02
N ASP A 82 29.53 12.11 -23.70
CA ASP A 82 30.67 12.11 -22.75
C ASP A 82 31.10 10.70 -22.31
N GLU A 83 30.27 9.67 -22.57
CA GLU A 83 30.56 8.26 -22.24
C GLU A 83 31.11 7.46 -23.43
N ALA A 84 31.26 8.07 -24.61
CA ALA A 84 31.88 7.46 -25.79
C ALA A 84 33.35 7.90 -25.95
N SER A 85 34.13 7.84 -24.86
CA SER A 85 35.58 7.79 -24.99
C SER A 85 35.94 6.39 -25.48
N LEU A 86 36.26 6.28 -26.77
CA LEU A 86 36.84 5.08 -27.37
C LEU A 86 38.23 4.84 -26.74
N ASP A 87 38.37 3.74 -26.00
CA ASP A 87 39.66 3.04 -25.86
C ASP A 87 39.90 2.18 -27.11
#